data_AF-A0A7K9WBX2-F1
#
_entry.id   AF-A0A7K9WBX2-F1
#
_cell.length_a   1.000
_cell.length_b   1.000
_cell.length_c   1.000
_cell.angle_alpha   90.00
_cell.angle_beta   90.00
_cell.angle_gamma   90.00
#
_symmetry.space_group_name_H-M   'P 1'
#
loop_
_entity.id
_entity.type
_entity.pdbx_description
1 polymer ?
#
loop_
_entity_poly.entity_id
_entity_poly.type
_entity_poly.pdbx_seq_one_letter_code
_entity_poly.pdbx_strand_id
1 'polypeptide(L)'
;ARAAPRSLSEEQKRRWRAWNGLDWALYSHMNRSFWRKAERFGLGRLAEEVAELRKRREALSRSCLRGGGPVPAELIPERSLRPFQPPGGSSVLGFALREGLQEPQRSLCRRMAMPELQYKDLLERKQFGTGNGTWE
;
A
#
# COMPACT_ATOMS: atom_id res chain seq x y z
N ALA A 1 14.34 9.51 20.03
CA ALA A 1 14.68 8.19 19.43
C ALA A 1 13.41 7.33 19.45
N ARG A 2 13.06 6.70 18.33
CA ARG A 2 11.90 5.78 18.27
C ARG A 2 12.27 4.53 19.08
N ALA A 3 11.53 4.22 20.14
CA ALA A 3 11.79 3.03 20.95
C ALA A 3 11.73 1.80 20.04
N ALA A 4 12.71 0.89 20.18
CA ALA A 4 12.70 -0.36 19.44
C ALA A 4 11.40 -1.10 19.75
N PRO A 5 10.71 -1.65 18.73
CA PRO A 5 9.47 -2.39 18.96
C PRO A 5 9.73 -3.54 19.93
N ARG A 6 8.91 -3.63 20.97
CA ARG A 6 9.03 -4.66 22.02
C ARG A 6 8.86 -6.04 21.36
N SER A 7 9.88 -6.89 21.49
CA SER A 7 9.78 -8.28 21.04
C SER A 7 8.75 -9.04 21.88
N LEU A 8 7.81 -9.72 21.23
CA LEU A 8 6.86 -10.60 21.90
C LEU A 8 7.58 -11.87 22.39
N SER A 9 7.28 -12.32 23.61
CA SER A 9 7.71 -13.64 24.10
C SER A 9 7.03 -14.76 23.29
N GLU A 10 7.58 -15.96 23.32
CA GLU A 10 6.97 -17.11 22.63
C GLU A 10 5.55 -17.42 23.13
N GLU A 11 5.31 -17.24 24.44
CA GLU A 11 3.98 -17.40 25.01
C GLU A 11 3.01 -16.35 24.45
N GLN A 12 3.44 -15.07 24.38
CA GLN A 12 2.63 -14.02 23.79
C GLN A 12 2.32 -14.32 22.32
N LYS A 13 3.31 -14.74 21.53
CA LYS A 13 3.10 -15.16 20.13
C LYS A 13 2.08 -16.28 20.01
N ARG A 14 2.15 -17.30 20.89
CA ARG A 14 1.18 -18.40 20.91
C ARG A 14 -0.23 -17.90 21.21
N ARG A 15 -0.40 -17.03 22.21
CA ARG A 15 -1.71 -16.45 22.55
C ARG A 15 -2.28 -15.61 21.40
N TRP A 16 -1.44 -14.80 20.75
CA TRP A 16 -1.86 -14.01 19.59
C TRP A 16 -2.31 -14.85 18.40
N ARG A 17 -1.61 -15.97 18.12
CA ARG A 17 -2.03 -16.92 17.08
C ARG A 17 -3.34 -17.64 17.44
N ALA A 18 -3.51 -18.03 18.70
CA ALA A 18 -4.75 -18.66 19.16
C ALA A 18 -5.94 -17.69 19.06
N TRP A 19 -5.73 -16.43 19.46
CA TRP A 19 -6.74 -15.37 19.33
C TRP A 19 -7.16 -15.14 17.87
N ASN A 20 -6.20 -15.13 16.94
CA ASN A 20 -6.44 -14.97 15.50
C ASN A 20 -6.41 -16.33 14.77
N GLY A 21 -7.03 -17.36 15.34
CA GLY A 21 -6.87 -18.74 14.88
C GLY A 21 -7.21 -18.97 13.40
N LEU A 22 -8.28 -18.33 12.90
CA LEU A 22 -8.68 -18.41 11.51
C LEU A 22 -7.64 -17.77 10.58
N ASP A 23 -7.25 -16.53 10.86
CA ASP A 23 -6.24 -15.82 10.06
C ASP A 23 -4.89 -16.53 10.09
N TRP A 24 -4.52 -17.11 11.23
CA TRP A 24 -3.31 -17.91 11.35
C TRP A 24 -3.37 -19.16 10.46
N ALA A 25 -4.52 -19.84 10.40
CA ALA A 25 -4.71 -20.99 9.52
C ALA A 25 -4.63 -20.60 8.04
N LEU A 26 -5.28 -19.48 7.65
CA LEU A 26 -5.23 -18.93 6.29
C LEU A 26 -3.81 -18.54 5.90
N TYR A 27 -3.12 -17.78 6.75
CA TYR A 27 -1.71 -17.42 6.54
C TYR A 27 -0.83 -18.65 6.34
N SER A 28 -0.97 -19.64 7.22
CA SER A 28 -0.19 -20.88 7.16
C SER A 28 -0.41 -21.64 5.86
N HIS A 29 -1.65 -21.74 5.40
CA HIS A 29 -1.98 -22.37 4.11
C HIS A 29 -1.39 -21.58 2.93
N MET A 30 -1.63 -20.26 2.89
CA MET A 30 -1.19 -19.42 1.78
C MET A 30 0.33 -19.31 1.71
N ASN A 31 1.03 -19.23 2.85
CA ASN A 31 2.49 -19.20 2.89
C ASN A 31 3.08 -20.48 2.29
N ARG A 32 2.58 -21.67 2.68
CA ARG A 32 3.00 -22.94 2.08
C ARG A 32 2.68 -23.01 0.59
N SER A 33 1.46 -22.59 0.22
CA SER A 33 1.03 -22.58 -1.18
C SER A 33 1.83 -21.62 -2.05
N PHE A 34 2.24 -20.47 -1.52
CA PHE A 34 3.12 -19.52 -2.19
C PHE A 34 4.48 -20.14 -2.46
N TRP A 35 5.16 -20.70 -1.45
CA TRP A 35 6.50 -21.25 -1.62
C TRP A 35 6.54 -22.42 -2.60
N ARG A 36 5.57 -23.33 -2.53
CA ARG A 36 5.43 -24.40 -3.53
C ARG A 36 5.26 -23.86 -4.96
N LYS A 37 4.51 -22.77 -5.15
CA LYS A 37 4.36 -22.13 -6.46
C LYS A 37 5.63 -21.39 -6.88
N ALA A 38 6.32 -20.74 -5.94
CA ALA A 38 7.60 -20.05 -6.18
C ALA A 38 8.70 -21.03 -6.60
N GLU A 39 8.80 -22.18 -5.94
CA GLU A 39 9.73 -23.25 -6.30
C GLU A 39 9.42 -23.81 -7.69
N ARG A 40 8.15 -24.08 -7.99
CA ARG A 40 7.71 -24.52 -9.34
C ARG A 40 8.00 -23.47 -10.42
N PHE A 41 7.88 -22.19 -10.11
CA PHE A 41 8.21 -21.09 -11.02
C PHE A 41 9.72 -20.92 -11.21
N GLY A 42 10.52 -21.32 -10.21
CA GLY A 42 11.96 -21.15 -10.13
C GLY A 42 12.33 -19.95 -9.25
N LEU A 43 13.07 -20.20 -8.16
CA LEU A 43 13.43 -19.15 -7.19
C LEU A 43 14.40 -18.11 -7.78
N GLY A 44 15.34 -18.52 -8.65
CA GLY A 44 16.23 -17.60 -9.35
C GLY A 44 15.47 -16.65 -10.28
N ARG A 45 14.59 -17.20 -11.12
CA ARG A 45 13.69 -16.43 -11.97
C ARG A 45 12.79 -15.50 -11.15
N LEU A 46 12.21 -15.98 -10.05
CA LEU A 46 11.40 -15.13 -9.16
C LEU A 46 12.21 -13.94 -8.63
N ALA A 47 13.46 -14.15 -8.24
CA ALA A 47 14.33 -13.08 -7.78
C ALA A 47 14.62 -12.04 -8.87
N GLU A 48 14.86 -12.48 -10.11
CA GLU A 48 15.05 -11.60 -11.27
C GLU A 48 13.80 -10.76 -11.57
N GLU A 49 12.62 -11.38 -11.61
CA GLU A 49 11.35 -10.68 -11.86
C GLU A 49 11.03 -9.67 -10.73
N VAL A 50 11.32 -10.02 -9.48
CA VAL A 50 11.19 -9.10 -8.34
C VAL A 50 12.17 -7.94 -8.44
N ALA A 51 13.41 -8.18 -8.90
CA ALA A 51 14.39 -7.13 -9.10
C ALA A 51 13.96 -6.15 -10.20
N GLU A 52 13.45 -6.66 -11.32
CA GLU A 52 12.92 -5.85 -12.42
C GLU A 52 11.68 -5.04 -11.98
N LEU A 53 10.78 -5.66 -11.21
CA LEU A 53 9.62 -4.96 -10.63
C LEU A 53 10.06 -3.81 -9.72
N ARG A 54 11.07 -4.03 -8.86
CA ARG A 54 11.63 -2.98 -7.99
C ARG A 54 12.23 -1.83 -8.80
N LYS A 55 13.00 -2.14 -9.84
CA LYS A 55 13.58 -1.14 -10.75
C LYS A 55 12.50 -0.28 -11.42
N ARG A 56 11.43 -0.91 -11.92
CA ARG A 56 10.28 -0.20 -12.52
C ARG A 56 9.55 0.66 -11.49
N ARG A 57 9.32 0.15 -10.28
CA ARG A 57 8.72 0.91 -9.18
C ARG A 57 9.56 2.15 -8.87
N GLU A 58 10.87 1.99 -8.73
CA GLU A 58 11.78 3.12 -8.45
C GLU A 58 11.81 4.15 -9.58
N ALA A 59 11.83 3.71 -10.84
CA ALA A 59 11.75 4.61 -11.98
C ALA A 59 10.44 5.42 -11.96
N LEU A 60 9.32 4.76 -11.70
CA LEU A 60 8.02 5.41 -11.57
C LEU A 60 8.01 6.40 -10.39
N SER A 61 8.51 5.99 -9.22
CA SER A 61 8.63 6.85 -8.04
C SER A 61 9.48 8.09 -8.32
N ARG A 62 10.63 7.95 -9.01
CA ARG A 62 11.46 9.10 -9.41
C ARG A 62 10.76 10.03 -10.41
N SER A 63 9.96 9.47 -11.32
CA SER A 63 9.24 10.27 -12.31
C SER A 63 8.01 10.98 -11.73
N CYS A 64 7.34 10.39 -10.74
CA CYS A 64 6.05 10.85 -10.24
C CYS A 64 6.15 11.62 -8.92
N LEU A 65 7.07 11.24 -8.03
CA LEU A 65 7.04 11.64 -6.63
C LEU A 65 8.09 12.70 -6.30
N ARG A 66 7.70 13.63 -5.44
CA ARG A 66 8.60 14.55 -4.76
C ARG A 66 9.42 13.76 -3.74
N GLY A 67 10.74 13.75 -3.89
CA GLY A 67 11.64 13.03 -2.98
C GLY A 67 11.67 11.49 -3.15
N GLY A 68 10.95 10.93 -4.12
CA GLY A 68 11.06 9.52 -4.51
C GLY A 68 10.44 8.49 -3.56
N GLY A 69 9.80 8.91 -2.47
CA GLY A 69 9.27 8.02 -1.45
C GLY A 69 8.04 8.57 -0.71
N PRO A 70 7.50 7.80 0.25
CA PRO A 70 6.36 8.23 1.05
C PRO A 70 6.76 9.34 2.03
N VAL A 71 5.85 10.29 2.24
CA VAL A 71 6.01 11.46 3.10
C VAL A 71 4.82 11.58 4.07
N PRO A 72 4.98 12.25 5.23
CA PRO A 72 3.86 12.60 6.09
C PRO A 72 2.75 13.34 5.34
N ALA A 73 1.49 13.12 5.72
CA ALA A 73 0.33 13.65 5.01
C ALA A 73 0.30 15.19 4.95
N GLU A 74 0.91 15.85 5.93
CA GLU A 74 1.04 17.30 6.03
C GLU A 74 1.93 17.88 4.92
N LEU A 75 2.90 17.08 4.44
CA LEU A 75 3.82 17.46 3.36
C LEU A 75 3.25 17.19 1.96
N ILE A 76 2.02 16.68 1.86
CA ILE A 76 1.34 16.43 0.58
C ILE A 76 0.49 17.67 0.24
N PRO A 77 0.84 18.45 -0.80
CA PRO A 77 0.12 19.68 -1.11
C PRO A 77 -1.30 19.40 -1.61
N GLU A 78 -1.45 18.35 -2.42
CA GLU A 78 -2.72 17.97 -3.03
C GLU A 78 -3.61 17.22 -2.03
N ARG A 79 -4.70 17.86 -1.59
CA ARG A 79 -5.63 17.29 -0.60
C ARG A 79 -6.23 15.95 -1.03
N SER A 80 -6.46 15.75 -2.33
CA SER A 80 -7.02 14.49 -2.85
C SER A 80 -6.07 13.29 -2.74
N LEU A 81 -4.79 13.55 -2.45
CA LEU A 81 -3.75 12.54 -2.25
C LEU A 81 -3.35 12.38 -0.78
N ARG A 82 -4.04 13.06 0.14
CA ARG A 82 -3.77 12.91 1.57
C ARG A 82 -4.46 11.65 2.09
N PRO A 83 -3.71 10.69 2.66
CA PRO A 83 -4.31 9.52 3.28
C PRO A 83 -5.07 9.92 4.54
N PHE A 84 -6.11 9.17 4.86
CA PHE A 84 -6.85 9.29 6.11
C PHE A 84 -5.90 9.13 7.31
N GLN A 85 -6.08 9.99 8.32
CA GLN A 85 -5.30 9.94 9.55
C GLN A 85 -6.18 9.39 10.68
N PRO A 86 -5.87 8.19 11.23
CA PRO A 86 -6.64 7.63 12.33
C PRO A 86 -6.46 8.45 13.61
N PRO A 87 -7.54 8.79 14.34
CA PRO A 87 -7.46 9.52 15.60
C PRO A 87 -6.59 8.78 16.62
N GLY A 88 -5.63 9.47 17.24
CA GLY A 88 -4.72 8.88 18.23
C GLY A 88 -3.76 7.82 17.67
N GLY A 89 -3.74 7.60 16.36
CA GLY A 89 -2.90 6.62 15.69
C GLY A 89 -1.55 7.19 15.23
N SER A 90 -0.73 6.31 14.67
CA SER A 90 0.50 6.74 13.96
C SER A 90 0.13 7.43 12.65
N SER A 91 0.90 8.46 12.28
CA SER A 91 0.71 9.17 11.00
C SER A 91 0.82 8.19 9.82
N VAL A 92 -0.21 8.15 8.99
CA VAL A 92 -0.23 7.38 7.74
C VAL A 92 0.51 8.20 6.70
N LEU A 93 1.58 7.62 6.15
CA LEU A 93 2.35 8.26 5.09
C LEU A 93 1.61 8.16 3.75
N GLY A 94 1.81 9.15 2.89
CA GLY A 94 1.29 9.15 1.52
C GLY A 94 2.35 9.63 0.53
N PHE A 95 1.91 10.00 -0.67
CA PHE A 95 2.82 10.33 -1.77
C PHE A 95 2.56 11.75 -2.29
N ALA A 96 3.55 12.62 -2.17
CA ALA A 96 3.50 13.95 -2.79
C ALA A 96 3.98 13.84 -4.25
N LEU A 97 3.20 14.38 -5.18
CA LEU A 97 3.62 14.44 -6.59
C LEU A 97 4.72 15.48 -6.82
N ARG A 98 5.54 15.23 -7.83
CA ARG A 98 6.50 16.20 -8.37
C ARG A 98 5.75 17.37 -9.01
N GLU A 99 6.33 18.56 -8.90
CA GLU A 99 5.78 19.76 -9.54
C GLU A 99 6.06 19.73 -11.05
N GLY A 100 5.26 20.46 -11.83
CA GLY A 100 5.46 20.60 -13.28
C GLY A 100 5.18 19.35 -14.12
N LEU A 101 4.52 18.33 -13.58
CA LEU A 101 4.07 17.18 -14.37
C LEU A 101 3.02 17.61 -15.40
N GLN A 102 3.26 17.31 -16.67
CA GLN A 102 2.31 17.55 -17.76
C GLN A 102 1.37 16.35 -17.92
N GLU A 103 0.21 16.57 -18.53
CA GLU A 103 -0.66 15.46 -18.97
C GLU A 103 -0.03 14.73 -20.16
N PRO A 104 -0.16 13.40 -20.29
CA PRO A 104 -0.98 12.48 -19.48
C PRO A 104 -0.25 11.93 -18.23
N GLN A 105 1.02 12.27 -18.04
CA GLN A 105 1.85 11.74 -16.94
C GLN A 105 1.28 12.12 -15.57
N ARG A 106 0.78 13.34 -15.42
CA ARG A 106 0.16 13.81 -14.18
C ARG A 106 -1.07 12.98 -13.79
N SER A 107 -1.97 12.69 -14.72
CA SER A 107 -3.11 11.78 -14.49
C SER A 107 -2.68 10.39 -14.04
N LEU A 108 -1.69 9.79 -14.72
CA LEU A 108 -1.13 8.49 -14.33
C LEU A 108 -0.56 8.53 -12.90
N CYS A 109 0.33 9.48 -12.61
CA CYS A 109 0.97 9.60 -11.31
C CYS A 109 -0.05 9.83 -10.18
N ARG A 110 -1.05 10.68 -10.42
CA ARG A 110 -2.15 10.92 -9.47
C ARG A 110 -2.94 9.65 -9.20
N ARG A 111 -3.25 8.86 -10.23
CA ARG A 111 -3.99 7.61 -10.06
C ARG A 111 -3.20 6.56 -9.30
N MET A 112 -1.88 6.51 -9.48
CA MET A 112 -0.99 5.60 -8.75
C MET A 112 -0.77 6.02 -7.28
N ALA A 113 -0.81 7.32 -6.98
CA ALA A 113 -0.60 7.88 -5.65
C ALA A 113 -1.88 8.02 -4.81
N MET A 114 -3.05 7.75 -5.39
CA MET A 114 -4.35 7.98 -4.76
C MET A 114 -4.57 7.02 -3.58
N PRO A 115 -4.87 7.54 -2.36
CA PRO A 115 -5.13 6.69 -1.20
C PRO A 115 -6.47 5.94 -1.30
N GLU A 116 -6.63 4.95 -0.44
CA GLU A 116 -7.65 3.90 -0.51
C GLU A 116 -9.08 4.46 -0.52
N LEU A 117 -9.38 5.41 0.37
CA LEU A 117 -10.73 6.01 0.45
C LEU A 117 -11.08 6.78 -0.81
N GLN A 118 -10.18 7.64 -1.29
CA GLN A 118 -10.39 8.42 -2.50
C GLN A 118 -10.46 7.52 -3.74
N TYR A 119 -9.71 6.41 -3.75
CA TYR A 119 -9.76 5.44 -4.84
C TYR A 119 -11.07 4.63 -4.83
N LYS A 120 -11.57 4.25 -3.65
CA LYS A 120 -12.90 3.66 -3.50
C LYS A 120 -13.97 4.59 -4.07
N ASP A 121 -14.00 5.85 -3.67
CA ASP A 121 -14.98 6.82 -4.17
C ASP A 121 -14.89 6.98 -5.70
N LEU A 122 -13.67 6.93 -6.26
CA LEU A 122 -13.45 6.96 -7.70
C LEU A 122 -14.05 5.72 -8.39
N LEU A 123 -13.86 4.53 -7.83
CA LEU A 123 -14.40 3.29 -8.38
C LEU A 123 -15.92 3.24 -8.25
N GLU A 124 -16.48 3.67 -7.12
CA GLU A 124 -17.93 3.71 -6.90
C GLU A 124 -18.63 4.62 -7.91
N ARG A 125 -18.11 5.83 -8.13
CA ARG A 125 -18.64 6.73 -9.16
C ARG A 125 -18.57 6.13 -10.57
N LYS A 126 -17.55 5.33 -10.86
CA LYS A 126 -17.43 4.65 -12.16
C LYS A 126 -18.40 3.49 -12.32
N GLN A 127 -18.69 2.79 -11.23
CA GLN A 127 -19.55 1.62 -11.25
C GLN A 127 -21.04 1.98 -11.19
N PHE A 128 -21.38 3.01 -10.40
CA PHE A 128 -22.77 3.35 -10.06
C PHE A 128 -23.21 4.74 -10.55
N GLY A 129 -22.31 5.53 -11.15
CA GLY A 129 -22.58 6.89 -11.59
C GLY A 129 -22.45 7.94 -10.48
N THR A 130 -22.80 9.19 -10.78
CA THR A 130 -22.72 10.33 -9.84
C THR A 130 -24.04 10.58 -9.10
N GLY A 131 -24.99 9.66 -9.15
CA GLY A 131 -26.24 9.76 -8.40
C GLY A 131 -25.92 9.83 -6.91
N ASN A 132 -26.49 10.82 -6.22
CA ASN A 132 -26.42 10.94 -4.76
C ASN A 132 -26.83 9.59 -4.14
N GLY A 133 -25.85 8.83 -3.69
CA GLY A 133 -26.08 7.60 -2.93
C GLY A 133 -26.66 7.99 -1.57
N THR A 134 -27.98 8.15 -1.51
CA THR A 134 -28.72 7.99 -0.27
C THR A 134 -28.54 6.54 0.15
N TRP A 135 -27.67 6.31 1.13
CA TRP A 135 -27.65 5.07 1.88
C TRP A 135 -28.81 5.15 2.88
N GLU A 136 -30.01 4.71 2.46
CA GLU A 136 -31.03 4.24 3.41
C GLU A 136 -30.68 2.82 3.87
#